data_AF-A0A5C9EEK2-F1
#
_entry.id   AF-A0A5C9EEK2-F1
#
_cell.length_a   1.000
_cell.length_b   1.000
_cell.length_c   1.000
_cell.angle_alpha   90.00
_cell.angle_beta   90.00
_cell.angle_gamma   90.00
#
_symmetry.space_group_name_H-M   'P 1'
#
loop_
_entity.id
_entity.type
_entity.pdbx_description
1 polymer ?
#
loop_
_entity_poly.entity_id
_entity_poly.type
_entity_poly.pdbx_seq_one_letter_code
_entity_poly.pdbx_strand_id
1 'polypeptide(L)'
;MKFRKKVVSRIKELRDENDIKQQELAELVDVSRQTIYYLEKGSYNPSLTLSLKIAEVFDKPIEEIFDFEPIIWDIIRKKTYEELEQISEISGIDKNKIMRIPDINDEELDEVFTEEDLRKLSESVNKKFENLFDIED
;
A
#
# COMPACT_ATOMS: atom_id res chain seq x y z
N MET A 1 4.96 -3.06 -17.63
CA MET A 1 4.42 -3.71 -16.42
C MET A 1 3.94 -2.64 -15.47
N LYS A 2 2.94 -2.92 -14.63
CA LYS A 2 2.43 -1.96 -13.63
C LYS A 2 2.45 -2.55 -12.25
N PHE A 3 2.60 -1.69 -11.24
CA PHE A 3 2.39 -2.08 -9.86
C PHE A 3 0.90 -2.32 -9.59
N ARG A 4 0.59 -3.43 -8.91
CA ARG A 4 -0.69 -3.54 -8.20
C ARG A 4 -0.70 -2.58 -7.03
N LYS A 5 -1.76 -1.77 -6.95
CA LYS A 5 -1.91 -0.74 -5.92
C LYS A 5 -3.01 -1.14 -4.94
N LYS A 6 -2.84 -0.76 -3.68
CA LYS A 6 -3.86 -0.81 -2.63
C LYS A 6 -4.29 0.60 -2.27
N VAL A 7 -5.51 0.75 -1.77
CA VAL A 7 -5.94 2.00 -1.16
C VAL A 7 -5.22 2.18 0.17
N VAL A 8 -4.60 3.34 0.35
CA VAL A 8 -4.04 3.81 1.63
C VAL A 8 -4.86 5.00 2.11
N SER A 9 -4.80 5.27 3.41
CA SER A 9 -5.57 6.37 3.98
C SER A 9 -4.77 7.18 5.01
N ARG A 10 -5.10 8.48 5.08
CA ARG A 10 -4.63 9.43 6.08
C ARG A 10 -5.57 9.53 7.28
N ILE A 11 -6.53 8.60 7.41
CA ILE A 11 -7.54 8.62 8.47
C ILE A 11 -6.89 8.74 9.84
N LYS A 12 -5.81 8.00 10.10
CA LYS A 12 -5.14 8.05 11.39
C LYS A 12 -4.64 9.47 11.70
N GLU A 13 -3.97 10.09 10.73
CA GLU A 13 -3.44 11.46 10.85
C GLU A 13 -4.55 12.46 11.12
N LEU A 14 -5.58 12.47 10.27
CA LEU A 14 -6.74 13.37 10.40
C LEU A 14 -7.46 13.18 11.73
N ARG A 15 -7.58 11.93 12.17
CA ARG A 15 -8.22 11.59 13.43
C ARG A 15 -7.40 12.09 14.63
N ASP A 16 -6.08 11.96 14.58
CA ASP A 16 -5.18 12.48 15.61
C ASP A 16 -5.15 14.03 15.61
N GLU A 17 -5.23 14.69 14.44
CA GLU A 17 -5.34 16.16 14.29
C GLU A 17 -6.63 16.73 14.88
N ASN A 18 -7.70 15.94 14.92
CA ASN A 18 -9.01 16.32 15.44
C ASN A 18 -9.30 15.77 16.85
N ASP A 19 -8.32 15.16 17.51
CA ASP A 19 -8.46 14.51 18.83
C ASP A 19 -9.58 13.43 18.88
N ILE A 20 -9.85 12.77 17.77
CA ILE A 20 -10.89 11.74 17.65
C ILE A 20 -10.30 10.35 17.97
N LYS A 21 -11.05 9.47 18.63
CA LYS A 21 -10.67 8.06 18.81
C LYS A 21 -11.26 7.19 17.70
N GLN A 22 -10.62 6.05 17.42
CA GLN A 22 -11.14 5.11 16.40
C GLN A 22 -12.59 4.71 16.64
N GLN A 23 -12.98 4.54 17.92
CA GLN A 23 -14.35 4.20 18.31
C GLN A 23 -15.33 5.35 17.99
N GLU A 24 -14.92 6.60 18.24
CA GLU A 24 -15.74 7.78 17.98
C GLU A 24 -15.94 7.98 16.47
N LEU A 25 -14.88 7.85 15.66
CA LEU A 25 -15.03 7.88 14.20
C LEU A 25 -15.93 6.76 13.68
N ALA A 26 -15.81 5.56 14.25
CA ALA A 26 -16.64 4.42 13.87
C ALA A 26 -18.14 4.70 14.11
N GLU A 27 -18.47 5.34 15.23
CA GLU A 27 -19.83 5.77 15.55
C GLU A 27 -20.34 6.86 14.60
N LEU A 28 -19.49 7.85 14.26
CA LEU A 28 -19.84 8.93 13.34
C LEU A 28 -20.19 8.44 11.93
N VAL A 29 -19.53 7.37 11.46
CA VAL A 29 -19.72 6.84 10.10
C VAL A 29 -20.53 5.53 10.04
N ASP A 30 -21.05 5.09 11.19
CA ASP A 30 -21.89 3.89 11.36
C ASP A 30 -21.20 2.60 10.88
N VAL A 31 -20.02 2.33 11.45
CA VAL A 31 -19.26 1.10 11.21
C VAL A 31 -18.65 0.56 12.51
N SER A 32 -18.01 -0.61 12.45
CA SER A 32 -17.27 -1.13 13.59
C SER A 32 -15.93 -0.40 13.78
N ARG A 33 -15.43 -0.33 15.02
CA ARG A 33 -14.04 0.12 15.29
C ARG A 33 -13.00 -0.65 14.49
N GLN A 34 -13.26 -1.94 14.24
CA GLN A 34 -12.39 -2.80 13.45
C GLN A 34 -12.32 -2.36 11.99
N THR A 35 -13.42 -1.83 11.44
CA THR A 35 -13.45 -1.24 10.10
C THR A 35 -12.50 -0.04 10.02
N ILE A 36 -12.57 0.87 11.01
CA ILE A 36 -11.65 2.02 11.09
C ILE A 36 -10.20 1.55 11.22
N TYR A 37 -9.93 0.56 12.07
CA TYR A 37 -8.58 -0.02 12.18
C TYR A 37 -8.04 -0.54 10.84
N TYR A 38 -8.84 -1.27 10.06
CA TYR A 38 -8.40 -1.79 8.77
C TYR A 38 -8.23 -0.70 7.70
N LEU A 39 -9.04 0.35 7.74
CA LEU A 39 -8.88 1.51 6.87
C LEU A 39 -7.57 2.25 7.16
N GLU A 40 -7.25 2.48 8.44
CA GLU A 40 -5.97 3.09 8.86
C GLU A 40 -4.76 2.24 8.49
N LYS A 41 -4.93 0.92 8.33
CA LYS A 41 -3.86 0.00 7.88
C LYS A 41 -3.78 -0.14 6.36
N GLY A 42 -4.71 0.44 5.60
CA GLY A 42 -4.79 0.25 4.15
C GLY A 42 -5.03 -1.22 3.76
N SER A 43 -5.66 -2.01 4.64
CA SER A 43 -5.93 -3.44 4.43
C SER A 43 -7.38 -3.70 4.00
N TYR A 44 -8.15 -2.65 3.77
CA TYR A 44 -9.56 -2.70 3.39
C TYR A 44 -9.86 -1.60 2.39
N ASN A 45 -10.50 -1.96 1.28
CA ASN A 45 -11.00 -1.01 0.29
C ASN A 45 -12.37 -0.48 0.77
N PRO A 46 -12.49 0.80 1.17
CA PRO A 46 -13.77 1.36 1.59
C PRO A 46 -14.79 1.35 0.44
N SER A 47 -16.07 1.25 0.78
CA SER A 47 -17.12 1.62 -0.17
C SER A 47 -17.10 3.13 -0.39
N LEU A 48 -17.56 3.58 -1.57
CA LEU A 48 -17.71 5.01 -1.86
C LEU A 48 -18.54 5.73 -0.78
N THR A 49 -19.61 5.09 -0.30
CA THR A 49 -20.44 5.62 0.78
C THR A 49 -19.65 5.84 2.06
N LEU A 50 -18.80 4.90 2.47
CA LEU A 50 -17.97 5.04 3.65
C LEU A 50 -16.91 6.13 3.46
N SER A 51 -16.28 6.19 2.29
CA SER A 51 -15.33 7.26 1.95
C SER A 51 -15.96 8.65 2.02
N LEU A 52 -17.19 8.82 1.50
CA LEU A 52 -17.93 10.08 1.57
C LEU A 52 -18.29 10.47 3.00
N LYS A 53 -18.77 9.53 3.83
CA LYS A 53 -19.04 9.81 5.24
C LYS A 53 -17.79 10.25 6.01
N ILE A 54 -16.65 9.60 5.74
CA ILE A 54 -15.37 9.98 6.35
C ILE A 54 -14.92 11.37 5.87
N ALA A 55 -15.11 11.67 4.58
CA ALA A 55 -14.86 12.99 4.01
C ALA A 55 -15.68 14.11 4.68
N GLU A 56 -16.96 13.85 4.96
CA GLU A 56 -17.83 14.77 5.69
C GLU A 56 -17.36 14.99 7.13
N VAL A 57 -16.94 13.93 7.85
CA VAL A 57 -16.46 14.04 9.23
C VAL A 57 -15.22 14.94 9.33
N PHE A 58 -14.31 14.86 8.36
CA PHE A 58 -13.07 15.63 8.38
C PHE A 58 -13.14 16.96 7.62
N ASP A 59 -14.26 17.26 6.95
CA ASP A 59 -14.42 18.41 6.04
C ASP A 59 -13.31 18.47 4.97
N LYS A 60 -13.08 17.33 4.31
CA LYS A 60 -11.97 17.12 3.39
C LYS A 60 -12.42 16.38 2.13
N PRO A 61 -11.89 16.72 0.95
CA PRO A 61 -12.14 15.93 -0.26
C PRO A 61 -11.56 14.52 -0.12
N ILE A 62 -12.16 13.53 -0.79
CA ILE A 62 -11.74 12.12 -0.70
C ILE A 62 -10.26 11.96 -1.08
N GLU A 63 -9.79 12.73 -2.05
CA GLU A 63 -8.43 12.73 -2.57
C GLU A 63 -7.40 13.25 -1.55
N GLU A 64 -7.82 14.01 -0.53
CA GLU A 64 -6.94 14.40 0.59
C GLU A 64 -6.87 13.32 1.68
N ILE A 65 -7.77 12.32 1.65
CA ILE A 65 -7.91 11.28 2.67
C ILE A 65 -7.40 9.93 2.19
N PHE A 66 -7.67 9.58 0.94
CA PHE A 66 -7.37 8.29 0.35
C PHE A 66 -6.52 8.44 -0.89
N ASP A 67 -5.56 7.54 -1.04
CA ASP A 67 -4.67 7.47 -2.20
C ASP A 67 -4.36 6.01 -2.54
N PHE A 68 -3.61 5.78 -3.62
CA PHE A 68 -3.15 4.48 -4.05
C PHE A 68 -1.64 4.33 -3.88
N GLU A 69 -1.22 3.22 -3.28
CA GLU A 69 0.19 2.88 -3.15
C GLU A 69 0.45 1.47 -3.68
N PRO A 70 1.54 1.24 -4.45
CA PRO A 70 2.00 -0.10 -4.80
C PRO A 70 2.11 -1.02 -3.58
N ILE A 71 1.53 -2.21 -3.69
CA ILE A 71 1.52 -3.18 -2.59
C ILE A 71 2.95 -3.59 -2.19
N ILE A 72 3.82 -3.72 -3.18
CA ILE A 72 5.21 -4.11 -2.98
C ILE A 72 6.02 -3.04 -2.22
N TRP A 73 5.67 -1.75 -2.31
CA TRP A 73 6.38 -0.69 -1.57
C TRP A 73 6.27 -0.91 -0.07
N ASP A 74 5.07 -1.18 0.44
CA ASP A 74 4.84 -1.47 1.87
C ASP A 74 5.59 -2.73 2.34
N ILE A 75 5.73 -3.73 1.46
CA ILE A 75 6.50 -4.94 1.76
C ILE A 75 7.97 -4.59 1.93
N ILE A 76 8.57 -3.90 0.95
CA ILE A 76 9.99 -3.56 0.94
C ILE A 76 10.35 -2.58 2.06
N ARG A 77 9.54 -1.54 2.28
CA ARG A 77 9.76 -0.52 3.35
C ARG A 77 9.79 -1.10 4.76
N LYS A 78 9.13 -2.24 4.98
CA LYS A 78 9.06 -2.92 6.28
C LYS A 78 10.18 -3.92 6.51
N LYS A 79 11.03 -4.19 5.51
CA LYS A 79 12.12 -5.16 5.63
C LYS A 79 13.34 -4.59 6.33
N THR A 80 13.98 -5.40 7.16
CA THR A 80 15.33 -5.09 7.64
C THR A 80 16.36 -5.27 6.53
N TYR A 81 17.58 -4.77 6.77
CA TYR A 81 18.67 -4.94 5.82
C TYR A 81 18.99 -6.42 5.56
N GLU A 82 18.95 -7.27 6.60
CA GLU A 82 19.17 -8.70 6.50
C GLU A 82 18.08 -9.40 5.71
N GLU A 83 16.82 -9.02 5.91
CA GLU A 83 15.71 -9.54 5.10
C GLU A 83 15.84 -9.13 3.63
N LEU A 84 16.29 -7.91 3.34
CA LEU A 84 16.55 -7.46 1.97
C LEU A 84 17.73 -8.21 1.32
N GLU A 85 18.77 -8.54 2.10
CA GLU A 85 19.86 -9.39 1.63
C GLU A 85 19.35 -10.79 1.25
N GLN A 86 18.51 -11.40 2.08
CA GLN A 86 17.90 -12.71 1.78
C GLN A 86 17.02 -12.66 0.52
N ILE A 87 16.22 -11.61 0.35
CA ILE A 87 15.40 -11.41 -0.86
C ILE A 87 16.33 -11.30 -2.08
N SER A 88 17.43 -10.57 -1.97
CA SER A 88 18.45 -10.42 -3.03
C SER A 88 19.07 -11.76 -3.42
N GLU A 89 19.50 -12.57 -2.43
CA GLU A 89 20.07 -13.90 -2.64
C GLU A 89 19.08 -14.86 -3.32
N ILE A 90 17.81 -14.88 -2.87
CA ILE A 90 16.78 -15.78 -3.40
C ILE A 90 16.38 -15.38 -4.83
N SER A 91 16.18 -14.08 -5.06
CA SER A 91 15.71 -13.58 -6.35
C SER A 91 16.84 -13.44 -7.38
N GLY A 92 18.09 -13.38 -6.95
CA GLY A 92 19.24 -13.05 -7.79
C GLY A 92 19.28 -11.58 -8.22
N ILE A 93 18.43 -10.72 -7.64
CA ILE A 93 18.33 -9.30 -7.97
C ILE A 93 19.26 -8.53 -7.03
N ASP A 94 20.05 -7.60 -7.56
CA ASP A 94 20.87 -6.70 -6.75
C ASP A 94 20.04 -5.98 -5.68
N LYS A 95 20.47 -6.06 -4.43
CA LYS A 95 19.76 -5.47 -3.30
C LYS A 95 19.52 -3.96 -3.46
N ASN A 96 20.46 -3.21 -4.06
CA ASN A 96 20.26 -1.78 -4.27
C ASN A 96 19.13 -1.50 -5.27
N LYS A 97 18.92 -2.39 -6.26
CA LYS A 97 17.72 -2.31 -7.10
C LYS A 97 16.45 -2.53 -6.27
N ILE A 98 16.44 -3.56 -5.42
CA ILE A 98 15.28 -3.87 -4.55
C ILE A 98 14.97 -2.67 -3.63
N MET A 99 15.99 -2.06 -3.03
CA MET A 99 15.85 -0.90 -2.14
C MET A 99 15.25 0.32 -2.83
N ARG A 100 15.45 0.46 -4.14
CA ARG A 100 14.90 1.57 -4.94
C ARG A 100 13.46 1.36 -5.39
N ILE A 101 12.88 0.17 -5.20
CA ILE A 101 11.49 -0.13 -5.59
C ILE A 101 10.49 0.92 -5.08
N PRO A 102 10.57 1.39 -3.82
CA PRO A 102 9.64 2.39 -3.32
C PRO A 102 9.81 3.81 -3.87
N ASP A 103 10.81 4.03 -4.72
CA ASP A 103 11.18 5.33 -5.31
C ASP A 103 10.93 5.39 -6.83
N ILE A 104 10.47 4.29 -7.44
CA ILE A 104 10.22 4.21 -8.88
C ILE A 104 8.73 4.09 -9.21
N ASN A 105 8.31 4.69 -10.32
CA ASN A 105 6.94 4.61 -10.81
C ASN A 105 6.72 3.47 -11.83
N ASP A 106 5.51 3.39 -12.40
CA ASP A 106 5.15 2.35 -13.38
C ASP A 106 5.98 2.45 -14.68
N GLU A 107 6.37 3.65 -15.12
CA GLU A 107 7.19 3.86 -16.33
C GLU A 107 8.65 3.40 -16.10
N GLU A 108 9.20 3.71 -14.93
CA GLU A 108 10.55 3.31 -14.53
C GLU A 108 10.68 1.81 -14.21
N LEU A 109 9.56 1.14 -13.92
CA LEU A 109 9.54 -0.28 -13.53
C LEU A 109 10.16 -1.17 -14.62
N ASP A 110 9.74 -0.97 -15.86
CA ASP A 110 10.21 -1.75 -17.02
C ASP A 110 11.65 -1.38 -17.43
N GLU A 111 12.13 -0.20 -17.04
CA GLU A 111 13.52 0.20 -17.27
C GLU A 111 14.49 -0.47 -16.30
N VAL A 112 14.04 -0.75 -15.07
CA VAL A 112 14.89 -1.26 -13.98
C VAL A 112 14.82 -2.79 -13.85
N PHE A 113 13.65 -3.37 -14.13
CA PHE A 113 13.36 -4.79 -13.90
C PHE A 113 12.77 -5.46 -15.14
N THR A 114 13.23 -6.68 -15.41
CA THR A 114 12.57 -7.57 -16.36
C THR A 114 11.37 -8.27 -15.71
N GLU A 115 10.47 -8.84 -16.52
CA GLU A 115 9.37 -9.66 -15.99
C GLU A 115 9.89 -10.85 -15.17
N GLU A 116 10.99 -11.48 -15.59
CA GLU A 116 11.62 -12.57 -14.85
C GLU A 116 12.11 -12.10 -13.48
N ASP A 117 12.70 -10.91 -13.39
CA ASP A 117 13.10 -10.31 -12.11
C ASP A 117 11.87 -10.12 -11.21
N LEU A 118 10.80 -9.51 -11.70
CA LEU A 118 9.60 -9.25 -10.89
C LEU A 118 8.90 -10.55 -10.45
N ARG A 119 8.97 -11.62 -11.25
CA ARG A 119 8.49 -12.96 -10.86
C ARG A 119 9.31 -13.53 -9.71
N LYS A 120 10.65 -13.53 -9.82
CA LYS A 120 11.56 -13.99 -8.76
C LYS A 120 11.42 -13.16 -7.49
N LEU A 121 11.26 -11.83 -7.63
CA LEU A 121 11.00 -10.94 -6.51
C LEU A 121 9.71 -11.34 -5.79
N SER A 122 8.62 -11.56 -6.53
CA SER A 122 7.32 -11.96 -5.95
C SER A 122 7.43 -13.26 -5.14
N GLU A 123 8.13 -14.26 -5.68
CA GLU A 123 8.40 -15.53 -5.00
C GLU A 123 9.23 -15.34 -3.73
N SER A 124 10.28 -14.51 -3.78
CA SER A 124 11.16 -14.25 -2.63
C SER A 124 10.44 -13.56 -1.46
N VAL A 125 9.36 -12.80 -1.73
CA VAL A 125 8.50 -12.19 -0.71
C VAL A 125 7.26 -13.03 -0.38
N ASN A 126 7.20 -14.28 -0.86
CA ASN A 126 6.10 -15.22 -0.67
C ASN A 126 4.74 -14.65 -1.10
N LYS A 127 4.71 -14.02 -2.29
CA LYS A 127 3.51 -13.49 -2.92
C LYS A 127 3.40 -14.01 -4.35
N LYS A 128 2.16 -14.18 -4.82
CA LYS A 128 1.92 -14.41 -6.24
C LYS A 128 2.22 -13.12 -7.03
N PHE A 129 2.80 -13.28 -8.21
CA PHE A 129 3.08 -12.16 -9.12
C PHE A 129 1.85 -11.28 -9.38
N GLU A 130 0.71 -11.90 -9.70
CA GLU A 130 -0.57 -11.23 -9.98
C GLU A 130 -1.13 -10.36 -8.82
N ASN A 131 -0.62 -10.57 -7.60
CA ASN A 131 -0.98 -9.77 -6.43
C ASN A 131 -0.11 -8.52 -6.28
N LEU A 132 1.02 -8.43 -6.99
CA LEU A 132 2.00 -7.35 -6.87
C LEU A 132 2.18 -6.57 -8.16
N PHE A 133 1.95 -7.21 -9.31
CA PHE A 133 2.18 -6.64 -10.62
C PHE A 133 1.08 -7.02 -11.61
N ASP A 134 0.85 -6.15 -12.59
CA ASP A 134 0.01 -6.34 -13.76
C ASP A 134 0.88 -6.30 -15.03
N ILE A 135 0.53 -7.14 -16.01
CA ILE A 135 1.11 -7.08 -17.37
C ILE A 135 0.14 -6.22 -18.19
N GLU A 136 0.66 -5.16 -18.81
CA GLU A 136 -0.13 -4.41 -19.79
C GLU A 136 -0.05 -5.09 -21.15
N ASP A 137 -1.18 -5.16 -21.84
CA ASP A 137 -1.30 -5.69 -23.21
C ASP A 137 -0.67 -4.76 -24.25
#